data_AF-A0A522S9M0-F1
#
_entry.id   AF-A0A522S9M0-F1
#
_cell.length_a   1.000
_cell.length_b   1.000
_cell.length_c   1.000
_cell.angle_alpha   90.00
_cell.angle_beta   90.00
_cell.angle_gamma   90.00
#
_symmetry.space_group_name_H-M   'P 1'
#
loop_
_entity.id
_entity.type
_entity.pdbx_description
1 polymer ?
#
loop_
_entity_poly.entity_id
_entity_poly.type
_entity_poly.pdbx_seq_one_letter_code
_entity_poly.pdbx_strand_id
1 'polypeptide(L)'
;MTNNRSPDIVYSSTTAPGLVQRNRVLRNTYWLLALSLLPTILGAWVGVNTGAWRMMTGALGLIVFFGGAFGFMYAINRTKNSAAGVPVLLAFTFFMGIMLSGLIALVLGQRNGPQLIMTAMGGTAGVFFVMASLSTVIKRDISGMGKWLFVGALVVVVGMVINMF
;
A
#
# COMPACT_ATOMS: atom_id res chain seq x y z
N MET A 1 52.71 28.20 -35.40
CA MET A 1 52.31 26.85 -35.84
C MET A 1 52.74 25.89 -34.73
N THR A 2 51.95 25.14 -33.98
CA THR A 2 50.52 24.83 -33.93
C THR A 2 50.27 24.43 -32.47
N ASN A 3 49.39 25.16 -31.80
CA ASN A 3 48.73 24.69 -30.59
C ASN A 3 47.90 23.47 -30.99
N ASN A 4 48.29 22.27 -30.55
CA ASN A 4 47.49 21.07 -30.73
C ASN A 4 47.43 20.27 -29.43
N ARG A 5 46.54 20.78 -28.57
CA ARG A 5 45.74 20.09 -27.56
C ARG A 5 45.90 18.56 -27.56
N SER A 6 46.49 18.04 -26.49
CA SER A 6 46.06 16.77 -25.93
C SER A 6 44.52 16.80 -25.84
N PRO A 7 43.80 15.79 -26.35
CA PRO A 7 42.41 15.63 -25.98
C PRO A 7 42.42 15.20 -24.52
N ASP A 8 42.25 16.18 -23.63
CA ASP A 8 41.84 15.93 -22.26
C ASP A 8 40.50 15.22 -22.39
N ILE A 9 40.54 13.89 -22.34
CA ILE A 9 39.34 13.08 -22.21
C ILE A 9 38.85 13.39 -20.80
N VAL A 10 38.12 14.50 -20.69
CA VAL A 10 37.26 14.82 -19.57
C VAL A 10 36.32 13.63 -19.50
N TYR A 11 36.66 12.67 -18.65
CA TYR A 11 35.70 11.77 -18.05
C TYR A 11 34.73 12.69 -17.32
N SER A 12 33.77 13.22 -18.07
CA SER A 12 32.57 13.83 -17.54
C SER A 12 31.95 12.72 -16.69
N SER A 13 32.13 12.90 -15.39
CA SER A 13 31.55 12.11 -14.33
C SER A 13 30.04 12.10 -14.52
N THR A 14 29.57 11.16 -15.34
CA THR A 14 28.17 10.79 -15.54
C THR A 14 27.69 9.99 -14.32
N THR A 15 28.08 10.42 -13.12
CA THR A 15 27.81 9.77 -11.85
C THR A 15 27.13 10.76 -10.92
N ALA A 16 25.85 11.07 -11.18
CA ALA A 16 24.91 11.61 -10.17
C ALA A 16 23.47 11.90 -10.64
N PRO A 17 23.07 12.00 -11.93
CA PRO A 17 21.67 12.30 -12.25
C PRO A 17 20.72 11.17 -11.79
N GLY A 18 21.15 9.91 -11.94
CA GLY A 18 20.34 8.74 -11.59
C GLY A 18 20.12 8.52 -10.09
N LEU A 19 21.08 8.86 -9.23
CA LEU A 19 20.96 8.66 -7.78
C LEU A 19 20.09 9.74 -7.12
N VAL A 20 20.23 10.99 -7.54
CA VAL A 20 19.40 12.11 -7.05
C VAL A 20 17.96 11.96 -7.54
N GLN A 21 17.74 11.56 -8.79
CA GLN A 21 16.41 11.29 -9.33
C GLN A 21 15.76 10.07 -8.66
N ARG A 22 16.50 8.98 -8.41
CA ARG A 22 16.00 7.82 -7.64
C ARG A 22 15.58 8.21 -6.23
N ASN A 23 16.41 8.95 -5.51
CA ASN A 23 16.06 9.39 -4.15
C ASN A 23 14.84 10.31 -4.14
N ARG A 24 14.64 11.13 -5.18
CA ARG A 24 13.46 11.99 -5.33
C ARG A 24 12.19 11.18 -5.54
N VAL A 25 12.19 10.19 -6.43
CA VAL A 25 11.02 9.33 -6.65
C VAL A 25 10.75 8.44 -5.44
N LEU A 26 11.79 7.90 -4.79
CA LEU A 26 11.63 7.11 -3.57
C LEU A 26 10.96 7.93 -2.46
N ARG A 27 11.45 9.14 -2.17
CA ARG A 27 10.83 10.02 -1.17
C ARG A 27 9.39 10.38 -1.55
N ASN A 28 9.11 10.62 -2.83
CA ASN A 28 7.76 10.91 -3.30
C ASN A 28 6.84 9.69 -3.17
N THR A 29 7.32 8.48 -3.46
CA THR A 29 6.58 7.23 -3.25
C THR A 29 6.29 6.99 -1.78
N TYR A 30 7.27 7.18 -0.89
CA TYR A 30 7.06 7.07 0.56
C TYR A 30 6.08 8.12 1.08
N TRP A 31 6.18 9.36 0.60
CA TRP A 31 5.24 10.41 0.96
C TRP A 31 3.83 10.10 0.47
N LEU A 32 3.66 9.69 -0.79
CA LEU A 32 2.36 9.33 -1.34
C LEU A 32 1.75 8.10 -0.65
N LEU A 33 2.58 7.12 -0.27
CA LEU A 33 2.14 5.94 0.46
C LEU A 33 1.72 6.27 1.89
N ALA A 34 2.49 7.08 2.61
CA ALA A 34 2.12 7.57 3.94
C ALA A 34 0.83 8.42 3.89
N LEU A 35 0.71 9.28 2.87
CA LEU A 35 -0.47 10.11 2.66
C LEU A 35 -1.69 9.26 2.30
N SER A 36 -1.52 8.10 1.65
CA SER A 36 -2.59 7.13 1.40
C SER A 36 -3.07 6.36 2.65
N LEU A 37 -2.24 6.28 3.69
CA LEU A 37 -2.61 5.65 4.97
C LEU A 37 -3.62 6.50 5.75
N LEU A 38 -3.53 7.83 5.68
CA LEU A 38 -4.49 8.75 6.30
C LEU A 38 -5.96 8.50 5.89
N PRO A 39 -6.32 8.47 4.59
CA PRO A 39 -7.67 8.19 4.17
C PRO A 39 -8.17 6.80 4.56
N THR A 40 -7.30 5.78 4.66
CA THR A 40 -7.75 4.46 5.15
C THR A 40 -8.20 4.51 6.61
N ILE A 41 -7.43 5.16 7.48
CA ILE A 41 -7.72 5.26 8.92
C ILE A 41 -8.95 6.14 9.14
N LEU A 42 -9.03 7.29 8.44
CA LEU A 42 -10.18 8.18 8.50
C LEU A 42 -11.44 7.49 7.96
N GLY A 43 -11.35 6.77 6.83
CA GLY A 43 -12.47 6.04 6.24
C GLY A 43 -12.97 4.92 7.15
N ALA A 44 -12.07 4.16 7.77
CA ALA A 44 -12.43 3.15 8.75
C ALA A 44 -13.10 3.77 9.98
N TRP A 45 -12.57 4.87 10.52
CA TRP A 45 -13.15 5.55 11.68
C TRP A 45 -14.55 6.11 11.39
N VAL A 46 -14.72 6.81 10.26
CA VAL A 46 -16.01 7.31 9.80
C VAL A 46 -16.96 6.15 9.55
N GLY A 47 -16.54 5.09 8.85
CA GLY A 47 -17.37 3.92 8.55
C GLY A 47 -17.83 3.19 9.82
N VAL A 48 -16.97 3.09 10.84
CA VAL A 48 -17.33 2.52 12.15
C VAL A 48 -18.40 3.38 12.83
N ASN A 49 -18.20 4.69 12.90
CA ASN A 49 -19.11 5.63 13.59
C ASN A 49 -20.46 5.79 12.90
N THR A 50 -20.50 5.73 11.56
CA THR A 50 -21.74 5.91 10.78
C THR A 50 -22.69 4.71 10.91
N GLY A 51 -22.28 3.63 11.57
CA GLY A 51 -23.16 2.46 11.75
C GLY A 51 -23.41 1.68 10.47
N ALA A 52 -22.58 1.88 9.43
CA ALA A 52 -22.76 1.34 8.08
C ALA A 52 -22.87 -0.20 8.04
N TRP A 53 -22.40 -0.88 9.10
CA TRP A 53 -22.54 -2.31 9.39
C TRP A 53 -23.94 -2.89 9.19
N ARG A 54 -24.98 -2.16 9.61
CA ARG A 54 -26.36 -2.63 9.49
C ARG A 54 -26.87 -2.61 8.06
N MET A 55 -26.26 -1.80 7.19
CA MET A 55 -26.61 -1.68 5.78
C MET A 55 -25.64 -2.41 4.84
N MET A 56 -24.44 -2.75 5.33
CA MET A 56 -23.39 -3.43 4.57
C MET A 56 -23.40 -4.95 4.70
N THR A 57 -24.29 -5.54 5.51
CA THR A 57 -24.52 -6.98 5.53
C THR A 57 -25.30 -7.41 4.27
N GLY A 58 -24.65 -8.21 3.41
CA GLY A 58 -25.29 -8.83 2.24
C GLY A 58 -25.11 -8.08 0.92
N ALA A 59 -26.09 -8.25 0.01
CA ALA A 59 -26.02 -7.80 -1.39
C ALA A 59 -25.79 -6.29 -1.56
N LEU A 60 -26.23 -5.44 -0.61
CA LEU A 60 -26.01 -4.00 -0.65
C LEU A 60 -24.53 -3.61 -0.51
N GLY A 61 -23.78 -4.29 0.38
CA GLY A 61 -22.34 -4.11 0.49
C GLY A 61 -21.63 -4.51 -0.80
N LEU A 62 -22.07 -5.59 -1.45
CA LEU A 62 -21.56 -6.03 -2.76
C LEU A 62 -21.91 -5.05 -3.89
N ILE A 63 -23.12 -4.50 -3.92
CA ILE A 63 -23.55 -3.52 -4.94
C ILE A 63 -22.78 -2.21 -4.76
N VAL A 64 -22.63 -1.72 -3.53
CA VAL A 64 -21.83 -0.52 -3.25
C VAL A 64 -20.36 -0.79 -3.55
N PHE A 65 -19.84 -1.98 -3.21
CA PHE A 65 -18.48 -2.37 -3.53
C PHE A 65 -18.24 -2.42 -5.04
N PHE A 66 -19.07 -3.13 -5.81
CA PHE A 66 -18.93 -3.19 -7.26
C PHE A 66 -19.19 -1.83 -7.90
N GLY A 67 -20.25 -1.12 -7.53
CA GLY A 67 -20.57 0.21 -8.07
C GLY A 67 -19.47 1.23 -7.78
N GLY A 68 -18.97 1.25 -6.54
CA GLY A 68 -17.85 2.09 -6.13
C GLY A 68 -16.55 1.67 -6.81
N ALA A 69 -16.21 0.38 -6.81
CA ALA A 69 -15.00 -0.13 -7.44
C ALA A 69 -14.99 0.16 -8.95
N PHE A 70 -16.06 -0.12 -9.68
CA PHE A 70 -16.15 0.20 -11.11
C PHE A 70 -16.16 1.71 -11.37
N GLY A 71 -16.86 2.50 -10.55
CA GLY A 71 -16.89 3.96 -10.65
C GLY A 71 -15.51 4.60 -10.43
N PHE A 72 -14.82 4.20 -9.36
CA PHE A 72 -13.47 4.65 -9.08
C PHE A 72 -12.45 4.07 -10.07
N MET A 73 -12.59 2.82 -10.52
CA MET A 73 -11.71 2.24 -11.54
C MET A 73 -11.79 3.03 -12.84
N TYR A 74 -13.00 3.47 -13.24
CA TYR A 74 -13.18 4.35 -14.40
C TYR A 74 -12.60 5.75 -14.17
N ALA A 75 -12.86 6.37 -13.01
CA ALA A 75 -12.34 7.68 -12.65
C ALA A 75 -10.80 7.69 -12.58
N ILE A 76 -10.20 6.66 -11.99
CA ILE A 76 -8.75 6.47 -11.94
C ILE A 76 -8.25 6.28 -13.37
N ASN A 77 -8.88 5.43 -14.19
CA ASN A 77 -8.49 5.23 -15.59
C ASN A 77 -8.44 6.52 -16.41
N ARG A 78 -9.38 7.44 -16.17
CA ARG A 78 -9.37 8.77 -16.81
C ARG A 78 -8.29 9.71 -16.28
N THR A 79 -7.86 9.53 -15.03
CA THR A 79 -6.94 10.45 -14.35
C THR A 79 -5.50 9.90 -14.24
N LYS A 80 -5.21 8.75 -14.86
CA LYS A 80 -3.90 8.04 -14.79
C LYS A 80 -2.70 8.86 -15.27
N ASN A 81 -2.89 9.75 -16.24
CA ASN A 81 -1.81 10.52 -16.87
C ASN A 81 -1.63 11.94 -16.30
N SER A 82 -2.27 12.26 -15.16
CA SER A 82 -2.21 13.62 -14.59
C SER A 82 -1.98 13.59 -13.07
N ALA A 83 -1.34 14.64 -12.55
CA ALA A 83 -1.14 14.86 -11.11
C ALA A 83 -2.47 14.90 -10.32
N ALA A 84 -3.59 15.12 -11.02
CA ALA A 84 -4.94 14.99 -10.47
C ALA A 84 -5.34 13.55 -10.08
N GLY A 85 -4.57 12.53 -10.48
CA GLY A 85 -4.83 11.13 -10.12
C GLY A 85 -4.58 10.84 -8.64
N VAL A 86 -3.71 11.61 -7.97
CA VAL A 86 -3.41 11.42 -6.54
C VAL A 86 -4.66 11.67 -5.67
N PRO A 87 -5.38 12.81 -5.78
CA PRO A 87 -6.65 13.01 -5.08
C PRO A 87 -7.70 11.94 -5.34
N VAL A 88 -7.83 11.47 -6.59
CA VAL A 88 -8.81 10.43 -6.96
C VAL A 88 -8.45 9.08 -6.32
N LEU A 89 -7.15 8.74 -6.28
CA LEU A 89 -6.66 7.56 -5.57
C LEU A 89 -6.91 7.66 -4.06
N LEU A 90 -6.70 8.83 -3.45
CA LEU A 90 -6.97 9.06 -2.03
C LEU A 90 -8.46 8.92 -1.71
N ALA A 91 -9.34 9.43 -2.57
CA ALA A 91 -10.79 9.27 -2.44
C ALA A 91 -11.20 7.79 -2.58
N PHE A 92 -10.61 7.05 -3.53
CA PHE A 92 -10.82 5.61 -3.65
C PHE A 92 -10.34 4.87 -2.40
N THR A 93 -9.18 5.25 -1.89
CA THR A 93 -8.58 4.64 -0.69
C THR A 93 -9.44 4.89 0.55
N PHE A 94 -10.03 6.08 0.65
CA PHE A 94 -11.00 6.42 1.70
C PHE A 94 -12.28 5.58 1.59
N PHE A 95 -12.82 5.44 0.37
CA PHE A 95 -13.97 4.57 0.09
C PHE A 95 -13.69 3.12 0.50
N MET A 96 -12.49 2.60 0.16
CA MET A 96 -12.05 1.28 0.61
C MET A 96 -11.95 1.19 2.14
N GLY A 97 -11.49 2.26 2.82
CA GLY A 97 -11.51 2.34 4.28
C GLY A 97 -12.90 2.24 4.89
N ILE A 98 -13.90 2.92 4.29
CA ILE A 98 -15.32 2.79 4.71
C ILE A 98 -15.83 1.37 4.47
N MET A 99 -15.50 0.74 3.35
CA MET A 99 -15.89 -0.65 3.10
C MET A 99 -15.25 -1.63 4.08
N LEU A 100 -14.02 -1.34 4.49
CA LEU A 100 -13.28 -2.11 5.49
C LEU A 100 -13.76 -1.82 6.91
N SER A 101 -14.62 -0.82 7.12
CA SER A 101 -15.42 -0.73 8.34
C SER A 101 -16.13 -2.06 8.45
N GLY A 102 -17.21 -2.40 7.75
CA GLY A 102 -17.89 -3.73 7.66
C GLY A 102 -17.30 -5.02 8.31
N LEU A 103 -15.99 -5.24 8.26
CA LEU A 103 -15.23 -6.26 8.99
C LEU A 103 -14.83 -5.88 10.44
N ILE A 104 -14.36 -4.67 10.70
CA ILE A 104 -13.82 -4.21 11.99
C ILE A 104 -14.82 -4.37 13.17
N ALA A 105 -16.12 -4.23 12.98
CA ALA A 105 -17.18 -4.26 13.98
C ALA A 105 -17.89 -5.61 14.04
N LEU A 106 -17.74 -6.45 13.02
CA LEU A 106 -17.86 -7.89 13.23
C LEU A 106 -16.86 -8.32 14.32
N VAL A 107 -15.63 -7.79 14.27
CA VAL A 107 -14.62 -8.02 15.30
C VAL A 107 -14.92 -7.25 16.59
N LEU A 108 -15.43 -6.01 16.56
CA LEU A 108 -15.85 -5.28 17.77
C LEU A 108 -16.99 -5.97 18.54
N GLY A 109 -17.83 -6.78 17.86
CA GLY A 109 -18.85 -7.60 18.49
C GLY A 109 -18.30 -8.76 19.34
N GLN A 110 -17.00 -9.06 19.25
CA GLN A 110 -16.33 -10.05 20.08
C GLN A 110 -15.98 -9.46 21.45
N ARG A 111 -15.91 -10.30 22.49
CA ARG A 111 -15.60 -9.88 23.87
C ARG A 111 -14.28 -9.12 24.02
N ASN A 112 -13.32 -9.31 23.10
CA ASN A 112 -12.03 -8.62 23.06
C ASN A 112 -11.81 -7.81 21.77
N GLY A 113 -12.89 -7.42 21.08
CA GLY A 113 -12.83 -6.82 19.75
C GLY A 113 -11.85 -5.63 19.59
N PRO A 114 -11.94 -4.59 20.43
CA PRO A 114 -11.02 -3.44 20.35
C PRO A 114 -9.54 -3.84 20.51
N GLN A 115 -9.26 -4.76 21.45
CA GLN A 115 -7.90 -5.24 21.70
C GLN A 115 -7.38 -6.09 20.54
N LEU A 116 -8.22 -6.91 19.91
CA LEU A 116 -7.87 -7.68 18.71
C LEU A 116 -7.52 -6.76 17.54
N ILE A 117 -8.29 -5.68 17.33
CA ILE A 117 -8.01 -4.72 16.26
C ILE A 117 -6.70 -3.97 16.52
N MET A 118 -6.50 -3.48 17.75
CA MET A 118 -5.27 -2.76 18.11
C MET A 118 -4.02 -3.64 17.98
N THR A 119 -4.12 -4.91 18.40
CA THR A 119 -3.00 -5.86 18.29
C THR A 119 -2.75 -6.30 16.85
N ALA A 120 -3.79 -6.54 16.06
CA ALA A 120 -3.65 -6.89 14.64
C ALA A 120 -3.06 -5.73 13.82
N MET A 121 -3.60 -4.51 13.98
CA MET A 121 -3.10 -3.33 13.27
C MET A 121 -1.71 -2.94 13.76
N GLY A 122 -1.50 -2.88 15.08
CA GLY A 122 -0.23 -2.52 15.69
C GLY A 122 0.87 -3.54 15.38
N GLY A 123 0.55 -4.83 15.42
CA GLY A 123 1.47 -5.90 15.05
C GLY A 123 1.85 -5.84 13.58
N THR A 124 0.88 -5.65 12.68
CA THR A 124 1.13 -5.51 11.23
C THR A 124 1.97 -4.28 10.93
N ALA A 125 1.62 -3.11 11.49
CA ALA A 125 2.38 -1.88 11.34
C ALA A 125 3.79 -2.00 11.91
N GLY A 126 3.95 -2.65 13.07
CA GLY A 126 5.24 -2.93 13.70
C GLY A 126 6.12 -3.80 12.81
N VAL A 127 5.59 -4.92 12.28
CA VAL A 127 6.33 -5.81 11.37
C VAL A 127 6.74 -5.07 10.10
N PHE A 128 5.84 -4.29 9.48
CA PHE A 128 6.17 -3.52 8.28
C PHE A 128 7.24 -2.46 8.56
N PHE A 129 7.16 -1.77 9.69
CA PHE A 129 8.15 -0.76 10.07
C PHE A 129 9.53 -1.38 10.33
N VAL A 130 9.58 -2.49 11.06
CA VAL A 130 10.82 -3.25 11.30
C VAL A 130 11.39 -3.75 9.97
N MET A 131 10.58 -4.33 9.09
CA MET A 131 11.06 -4.79 7.79
C MET A 131 11.49 -3.66 6.86
N ALA A 132 10.78 -2.52 6.86
CA ALA A 132 11.16 -1.34 6.08
C ALA A 132 12.49 -0.74 6.54
N SER A 133 12.69 -0.65 7.87
CA SER A 133 13.97 -0.18 8.43
C SER A 133 15.10 -1.16 8.11
N LEU A 134 14.91 -2.46 8.36
CA LEU A 134 15.87 -3.51 8.02
C LEU A 134 16.22 -3.49 6.52
N SER A 135 15.24 -3.35 5.63
CA SER A 135 15.45 -3.27 4.18
C SER A 135 16.31 -2.08 3.75
N THR A 136 16.36 -1.00 4.55
CA THR A 136 17.17 0.19 4.23
C THR A 136 18.64 0.01 4.64
N VAL A 137 18.92 -0.80 5.68
CA VAL A 137 20.28 -1.10 6.16
C VAL A 137 20.88 -2.37 5.59
N ILE A 138 20.07 -3.37 5.21
CA ILE A 138 20.56 -4.64 4.64
C ILE A 138 21.06 -4.41 3.22
N LYS A 139 22.39 -4.55 3.02
CA LYS A 139 23.05 -4.56 1.70
C LYS A 139 23.25 -5.97 1.12
N ARG A 140 22.75 -7.01 1.81
CA ARG A 140 22.95 -8.41 1.41
C ARG A 140 21.95 -8.79 0.31
N ASP A 141 22.37 -9.57 -0.67
CA ASP A 141 21.45 -10.10 -1.68
C ASP A 141 20.46 -11.10 -1.05
N ILE A 142 19.19 -10.69 -1.00
CA ILE A 142 18.08 -11.49 -0.45
C ILE A 142 17.52 -12.50 -1.48
N SER A 143 18.20 -12.65 -2.63
CA SER A 143 17.74 -13.46 -3.77
C SER A 143 17.41 -14.92 -3.39
N GLY A 144 18.13 -15.49 -2.43
CA GLY A 144 17.87 -16.85 -1.92
C GLY A 144 16.56 -17.03 -1.13
N MET A 145 15.99 -15.97 -0.54
CA MET A 145 14.75 -16.05 0.24
C MET A 145 13.50 -16.18 -0.63
N GLY A 146 13.56 -15.79 -1.91
CA GLY A 146 12.40 -15.83 -2.80
C GLY A 146 11.79 -17.24 -2.92
N LYS A 147 12.63 -18.28 -3.02
CA LYS A 147 12.17 -19.68 -3.09
C LYS A 147 11.47 -20.13 -1.81
N TRP A 148 12.00 -19.73 -0.65
CA TRP A 148 11.41 -20.08 0.64
C TRP A 148 10.09 -19.34 0.89
N LEU A 149 10.03 -18.04 0.56
CA LEU A 149 8.80 -17.24 0.64
C LEU A 149 7.72 -17.78 -0.30
N PHE A 150 8.10 -18.26 -1.49
CA PHE A 150 7.15 -18.87 -2.43
C PHE A 150 6.53 -20.15 -1.87
N VAL A 151 7.35 -21.03 -1.26
CA VAL A 151 6.84 -22.23 -0.58
C VAL A 151 5.94 -21.86 0.60
N GLY A 152 6.34 -20.89 1.43
CA GLY A 152 5.52 -20.41 2.54
C GLY A 152 4.17 -19.85 2.09
N ALA A 153 4.15 -19.05 1.02
CA ALA A 153 2.91 -18.55 0.43
C ALA A 153 2.02 -19.69 -0.07
N LEU A 154 2.60 -20.72 -0.69
CA LEU A 154 1.85 -21.88 -1.17
C LEU A 154 1.23 -22.68 -0.01
N VAL A 155 1.97 -22.85 1.10
CA VAL A 155 1.44 -23.50 2.32
C VAL A 155 0.27 -22.70 2.91
N VAL A 156 0.38 -21.37 2.97
CA VAL A 156 -0.72 -20.51 3.45
C VAL A 156 -1.95 -20.64 2.57
N VAL A 157 -1.79 -20.62 1.23
CA VAL A 157 -2.89 -20.80 0.29
C VAL A 157 -3.56 -22.17 0.47
N VAL A 158 -2.77 -23.25 0.59
CA VAL A 158 -3.32 -24.59 0.86
C VAL A 158 -4.06 -24.62 2.20
N GLY A 159 -3.51 -24.01 3.24
CA GLY A 159 -4.16 -23.91 4.55
C GLY A 159 -5.49 -23.15 4.50
N MET A 160 -5.57 -22.07 3.70
CA MET A 160 -6.82 -21.34 3.46
C MET A 160 -7.86 -22.20 2.74
N VAL A 161 -7.46 -22.98 1.74
CA VAL A 161 -8.37 -23.89 1.01
C VAL A 161 -8.87 -25.00 1.93
N ILE A 162 -7.99 -25.59 2.75
CA ILE A 162 -8.39 -26.61 3.74
C ILE A 162 -9.38 -26.02 4.77
N ASN A 163 -9.20 -24.76 5.19
CA ASN A 163 -10.12 -24.10 6.12
C ASN A 163 -11.52 -23.86 5.53
N MET A 164 -11.66 -23.87 4.20
CA MET A 164 -12.94 -23.65 3.51
C MET A 164 -13.84 -24.89 3.45
N PHE A 165 -13.28 -26.09 3.64
CA PHE A 165 -13.99 -27.37 3.67
C PHE A 165 -14.18 -27.87 5.10
#